data_AF-A0A7V8ALF1-F1
#
_entry.id   AF-A0A7V8ALF1-F1
#
_cell.length_a   1.000
_cell.length_b   1.000
_cell.length_c   1.000
_cell.angle_alpha   90.00
_cell.angle_beta   90.00
_cell.angle_gamma   90.00
#
_symmetry.space_group_name_H-M   'P 1'
#
loop_
_entity.id
_entity.type
_entity.pdbx_description
1 polymer ?
#
loop_
_entity_poly.entity_id
_entity_poly.type
_entity_poly.pdbx_seq_one_letter_code
_entity_poly.pdbx_strand_id
1 'polypeptide(L)'
;MESVLLIRRRTHALHCRYQPCQSEWFEPTNNGGTPMCEAMRKAAEVLVEWCDSHHTSYPPTIIHVTDGQSTDGDPSQIAESLKLILTQDGQCLFFNLHIATDKGAAVLFPSSEDGLPDEHSKMLFRMSSGFPPHLVAAAKAKGHNVTREAKFFGYKANIEEIIDFFEIGTQAANLR
;
A
#
# COMPACT_ATOMS: atom_id res chain seq x y z
N MET A 1 -4.67 -7.00 -17.14
CA MET A 1 -3.29 -7.26 -16.71
C MET A 1 -2.54 -5.95 -16.78
N GLU A 2 -2.72 -5.18 -15.73
CA GLU A 2 -2.14 -3.87 -15.46
C GLU A 2 -1.78 -3.82 -13.97
N SER A 3 -0.76 -3.02 -13.64
CA SER A 3 -0.40 -2.70 -12.26
C SER A 3 -0.30 -1.19 -12.12
N VAL A 4 -1.03 -0.63 -11.17
CA VAL A 4 -0.96 0.79 -10.82
C VAL A 4 -0.29 0.93 -9.47
N LEU A 5 0.59 1.90 -9.34
CA LEU A 5 1.22 2.22 -8.07
C LEU A 5 0.89 3.65 -7.68
N LEU A 6 0.27 3.82 -6.51
CA LEU A 6 0.08 5.14 -5.91
C LEU A 6 1.07 5.33 -4.76
N ILE A 7 1.75 6.46 -4.77
CA ILE A 7 2.58 6.92 -3.67
C ILE A 7 1.85 8.05 -2.95
N ARG A 8 1.61 7.85 -1.65
CA ARG A 8 1.05 8.86 -0.75
C ARG A 8 2.12 9.37 0.20
N ARG A 9 2.39 10.67 0.11
CA ARG A 9 3.40 11.39 0.91
C ARG A 9 2.68 12.38 1.83
N ARG A 10 2.91 12.29 3.15
CA ARG A 10 2.16 13.04 4.17
C ARG A 10 3.09 13.81 5.09
N THR A 11 3.08 15.14 5.00
CA THR A 11 3.84 16.02 5.90
C THR A 11 3.04 16.31 7.18
N HIS A 12 3.74 16.55 8.30
CA HIS A 12 3.09 16.88 9.58
C HIS A 12 2.43 18.27 9.56
N ALA A 13 1.32 18.40 10.29
CA ALA A 13 0.46 19.59 10.32
C ALA A 13 1.18 20.90 10.71
N LEU A 14 2.28 20.83 11.47
CA LEU A 14 3.04 22.01 11.91
C LEU A 14 3.75 22.76 10.76
N HIS A 15 4.01 22.10 9.62
CA HIS A 15 4.45 22.74 8.37
C HIS A 15 3.29 22.98 7.37
N CYS A 16 2.09 22.50 7.68
CA CYS A 16 0.98 22.34 6.76
C CYS A 16 -0.05 23.47 6.89
N ARG A 17 0.38 24.74 6.84
CA ARG A 17 -0.56 25.84 6.57
C ARG A 17 -0.73 26.13 5.07
N TYR A 18 0.18 25.64 4.21
CA TYR A 18 0.21 26.00 2.79
C TYR A 18 0.63 24.90 1.79
N GLN A 19 0.96 23.68 2.22
CA GLN A 19 1.38 22.60 1.31
C GLN A 19 0.38 21.43 1.36
N PRO A 20 -0.36 21.15 0.27
CA PRO A 20 -1.30 20.03 0.24
C PRO A 20 -0.57 18.68 0.31
N CYS A 21 -1.23 17.66 0.88
CA CYS A 21 -0.78 16.27 0.84
C CYS A 21 -0.53 15.86 -0.61
N GLN A 22 0.72 15.59 -0.99
CA GLN A 22 1.08 15.26 -2.36
C GLN A 22 0.91 13.75 -2.61
N SER A 23 0.00 13.40 -3.51
CA SER A 23 -0.11 12.06 -4.07
C SER A 23 0.49 12.03 -5.47
N GLU A 24 1.28 11.01 -5.76
CA GLU A 24 1.85 10.77 -7.08
C GLU A 24 1.41 9.41 -7.59
N TRP A 25 0.89 9.38 -8.82
CA TRP A 25 0.40 8.19 -9.49
C TRP A 25 1.41 7.75 -10.54
N PHE A 26 1.84 6.50 -10.47
CA PHE A 26 2.59 5.85 -11.53
C PHE A 26 1.58 5.07 -12.36
N GLU A 27 1.26 5.64 -13.52
CA GLU A 27 0.39 4.99 -14.50
C GLU A 27 1.11 3.79 -15.13
N PRO A 28 0.38 2.68 -15.38
CA PRO A 28 0.94 1.52 -16.02
C PRO A 28 1.41 1.87 -17.43
N THR A 29 2.66 1.56 -17.77
CA THR A 29 3.10 1.53 -19.16
C THR A 29 2.57 0.26 -19.81
N ASN A 30 1.37 0.34 -20.39
CA ASN A 30 0.68 -0.79 -20.98
C ASN A 30 1.28 -1.15 -22.36
N ASN A 31 2.29 -2.03 -22.35
CA ASN A 31 2.84 -2.70 -23.53
C ASN A 31 2.63 -4.23 -23.45
N GLY A 32 1.47 -4.68 -22.95
CA GLY A 32 1.10 -6.10 -22.95
C GLY A 32 1.66 -6.93 -21.78
N GLY A 33 2.09 -6.30 -20.69
CA GLY A 33 2.58 -6.98 -19.49
C GLY A 33 2.39 -6.14 -18.22
N THR A 34 2.82 -6.70 -17.09
CA THR A 34 2.75 -6.10 -15.75
C THR A 34 4.19 -5.89 -15.24
N PRO A 35 4.87 -4.80 -15.63
CA PRO A 35 6.26 -4.53 -15.23
C PRO A 35 6.34 -4.04 -13.77
N MET A 36 6.00 -4.95 -12.86
CA MET A 36 5.86 -4.69 -11.42
C MET A 36 7.21 -4.33 -10.79
N CYS A 37 8.29 -5.00 -11.17
CA CYS A 37 9.62 -4.73 -10.64
C CYS A 37 10.10 -3.34 -11.05
N GLU A 38 9.90 -2.96 -12.31
CA GLU A 38 10.23 -1.62 -12.81
C GLU A 38 9.44 -0.53 -12.08
N ALA A 39 8.12 -0.70 -11.93
CA ALA A 39 7.26 0.25 -11.22
C ALA A 39 7.72 0.43 -9.77
N MET A 40 8.03 -0.66 -9.07
CA MET A 40 8.53 -0.62 -7.69
C MET A 40 9.91 0.05 -7.59
N ARG A 41 10.82 -0.15 -8.56
CA ARG A 41 12.12 0.54 -8.57
C ARG A 41 11.96 2.05 -8.75
N LYS A 42 11.13 2.48 -9.69
CA LYS A 42 10.81 3.91 -9.89
C LYS A 42 10.21 4.54 -8.63
N ALA A 43 9.34 3.80 -7.95
CA ALA A 43 8.78 4.24 -6.68
C ALA A 43 9.83 4.42 -5.59
N ALA A 44 10.82 3.53 -5.54
CA ALA A 44 11.92 3.62 -4.59
C ALA A 44 12.73 4.89 -4.81
N GLU A 45 13.06 5.21 -6.05
CA GLU A 45 13.79 6.44 -6.42
C GLU A 45 13.06 7.69 -5.91
N VAL A 46 11.76 7.80 -6.21
CA VAL A 46 10.93 8.94 -5.78
C VAL A 46 10.78 9.00 -4.26
N LEU A 47 10.67 7.86 -3.58
CA LEU A 47 10.54 7.84 -2.13
C LEU A 47 11.83 8.19 -1.40
N VAL A 48 12.99 7.74 -1.88
CA VAL A 48 14.29 8.09 -1.30
C VAL A 48 14.50 9.59 -1.37
N GLU A 49 14.36 10.18 -2.56
CA GLU A 49 14.50 11.63 -2.76
C GLU A 49 13.54 12.44 -1.87
N TRP A 50 12.30 11.97 -1.76
CA TRP A 50 11.32 12.65 -0.91
C TRP A 50 11.65 12.54 0.58
N CYS A 51 12.04 11.35 1.07
CA CYS A 51 12.33 11.14 2.49
C CYS A 51 13.55 11.96 2.95
N ASP A 52 14.54 12.16 2.09
CA ASP A 52 15.72 13.01 2.36
C ASP A 52 15.33 14.46 2.68
N SER A 53 14.29 14.98 2.02
CA SER A 53 13.79 16.35 2.21
C SER A 53 12.64 16.45 3.23
N HIS A 54 12.10 15.31 3.69
CA HIS A 54 10.88 15.26 4.51
C HIS A 54 11.01 14.32 5.72
N HIS A 55 12.17 14.27 6.35
CA HIS A 55 12.49 13.30 7.40
C HIS A 55 11.52 13.28 8.59
N THR A 56 10.86 14.39 8.97
CA THR A 56 9.91 14.42 10.09
C THR A 56 8.50 14.00 9.67
N SER A 57 8.28 13.59 8.43
CA SER A 57 6.93 13.33 7.90
C SER A 57 6.38 11.98 8.34
N TYR A 58 5.08 11.79 8.16
CA TYR A 58 4.45 10.47 8.37
C TYR A 58 5.04 9.45 7.36
N PRO A 59 5.13 8.16 7.69
CA PRO A 59 5.77 7.18 6.82
C PRO A 59 5.18 7.18 5.40
N PRO A 60 6.03 7.15 4.35
CA PRO A 60 5.54 7.05 2.99
C PRO A 60 4.66 5.81 2.85
N THR A 61 3.56 5.93 2.12
CA THR A 61 2.62 4.82 1.94
C THR A 61 2.50 4.53 0.45
N ILE A 62 2.80 3.30 0.06
CA ILE A 62 2.60 2.79 -1.30
C ILE A 62 1.32 1.94 -1.32
N ILE A 63 0.46 2.21 -2.28
CA ILE A 63 -0.67 1.36 -2.63
C ILE A 63 -0.38 0.76 -4.00
N HIS A 64 -0.13 -0.54 -4.02
CA HIS A 64 0.10 -1.32 -5.21
C HIS A 64 -1.19 -2.06 -5.58
N VAL A 65 -1.77 -1.70 -6.73
CA VAL A 65 -2.98 -2.30 -7.26
C VAL A 65 -2.62 -3.12 -8.49
N THR A 66 -3.01 -4.39 -8.52
CA THR A 66 -2.72 -5.25 -9.67
C THR A 66 -3.80 -6.29 -9.90
N ASP A 67 -4.08 -6.60 -11.16
CA ASP A 67 -4.96 -7.69 -11.62
C ASP A 67 -4.18 -8.85 -12.27
N GLY A 68 -2.84 -8.84 -12.18
CA GLY A 68 -1.98 -9.76 -12.92
C GLY A 68 -0.62 -10.02 -12.27
N GLN A 69 0.04 -11.08 -12.72
CA GLN A 69 1.37 -11.45 -12.23
C GLN A 69 2.46 -10.55 -12.84
N SER A 70 3.56 -10.35 -12.11
CA SER A 70 4.73 -9.66 -12.66
C SER A 70 5.25 -10.37 -13.91
N THR A 71 5.55 -9.59 -14.94
CA THR A 71 6.12 -10.09 -16.21
C THR A 71 7.60 -9.75 -16.36
N ASP A 72 8.21 -9.11 -15.36
CA ASP A 72 9.57 -8.56 -15.39
C ASP A 72 10.47 -9.06 -14.24
N GLY A 73 10.02 -10.08 -13.48
CA GLY A 73 10.82 -10.79 -12.49
C GLY A 73 10.05 -11.14 -11.21
N ASP A 74 10.79 -11.48 -10.15
CA ASP A 74 10.24 -11.62 -8.80
C ASP A 74 10.31 -10.26 -8.08
N PRO A 75 9.17 -9.62 -7.74
CA PRO A 75 9.12 -8.33 -7.08
C PRO A 75 9.43 -8.41 -5.57
N SER A 76 9.50 -9.61 -4.98
CA SER A 76 9.54 -9.80 -3.52
C SER A 76 10.70 -9.06 -2.85
N GLN A 77 11.91 -9.18 -3.39
CA GLN A 77 13.10 -8.51 -2.84
C GLN A 77 13.04 -6.99 -2.97
N ILE A 78 12.41 -6.49 -4.03
CA ILE A 78 12.26 -5.05 -4.28
C ILE A 78 11.23 -4.48 -3.29
N ALA A 79 10.13 -5.19 -3.05
CA ALA A 79 9.14 -4.80 -2.06
C ALA A 79 9.71 -4.81 -0.63
N GLU A 80 10.55 -5.80 -0.27
CA GLU A 80 11.26 -5.77 1.01
C GLU A 80 12.19 -4.55 1.11
N SER A 81 12.92 -4.22 0.05
CA SER A 81 13.81 -3.05 0.03
C SER A 81 13.03 -1.73 0.14
N LEU A 82 11.88 -1.62 -0.53
CA LEU A 82 10.98 -0.46 -0.46
C LEU A 82 10.51 -0.20 0.97
N LYS A 83 10.12 -1.25 1.71
CA LYS A 83 9.67 -1.13 3.10
C LYS A 83 10.77 -0.62 4.05
N LEU A 84 12.04 -0.70 3.67
CA LEU A 84 13.14 -0.18 4.48
C LEU A 84 13.32 1.34 4.36
N ILE A 85 12.75 2.00 3.34
CA ILE A 85 12.75 3.45 3.22
C ILE A 85 11.92 4.03 4.37
N LEU A 86 12.41 5.05 5.07
CA LEU A 86 11.77 5.55 6.29
C LEU A 86 11.80 7.07 6.42
N THR A 87 10.86 7.56 7.20
CA THR A 87 10.94 8.86 7.89
C THR A 87 11.18 8.60 9.38
N GLN A 88 11.32 9.67 10.18
CA GLN A 88 11.41 9.58 11.64
C GLN A 88 10.15 9.01 12.30
N ASP A 89 8.99 9.07 11.64
CA ASP A 89 7.73 8.48 12.13
C ASP A 89 7.56 7.01 11.69
N GLY A 90 8.52 6.45 10.94
CA GLY A 90 8.57 5.02 10.64
C GLY A 90 8.87 4.65 9.18
N GLN A 91 8.85 3.35 8.96
CA GLN A 91 9.13 2.69 7.68
C GLN A 91 7.98 2.77 6.68
N CYS A 92 8.32 2.73 5.39
CA CYS A 92 7.39 2.77 4.28
C CYS A 92 6.35 1.66 4.42
N LEU A 93 5.07 2.05 4.34
CA LEU A 93 3.94 1.16 4.39
C LEU A 93 3.61 0.68 2.98
N PHE A 94 3.61 -0.63 2.77
CA PHE A 94 3.32 -1.26 1.48
C PHE A 94 1.98 -1.99 1.54
N PHE A 95 0.98 -1.47 0.84
CA PHE A 95 -0.36 -2.03 0.72
C PHE A 95 -0.54 -2.68 -0.65
N ASN A 96 -0.71 -4.00 -0.71
CA ASN A 96 -1.09 -4.69 -1.94
C ASN A 96 -2.61 -4.87 -2.03
N LEU A 97 -3.14 -4.57 -3.20
CA LEU A 97 -4.53 -4.75 -3.59
C LEU A 97 -4.58 -5.63 -4.83
N HIS A 98 -4.96 -6.88 -4.64
CA HIS A 98 -5.12 -7.83 -5.73
C HIS A 98 -6.56 -7.77 -6.24
N ILE A 99 -6.72 -7.25 -7.46
CA ILE A 99 -7.98 -7.19 -8.18
C ILE A 99 -8.22 -8.53 -8.86
N ALA A 100 -9.34 -9.16 -8.55
CA ALA A 100 -9.75 -10.40 -9.22
C ALA A 100 -11.21 -10.30 -9.67
N THR A 101 -11.53 -10.93 -10.79
CA THR A 101 -12.84 -10.84 -11.46
C THR A 101 -13.76 -12.01 -11.16
N ASP A 102 -13.29 -13.01 -10.42
CA ASP A 102 -14.05 -14.19 -10.04
C ASP A 102 -15.00 -13.91 -8.86
N LYS A 103 -16.13 -14.62 -8.84
CA LYS A 103 -17.20 -14.41 -7.84
C LYS A 103 -16.69 -14.74 -6.43
N GLY A 104 -17.04 -13.94 -5.44
CA GLY A 104 -16.70 -14.19 -4.03
C GLY A 104 -16.72 -12.91 -3.19
N ALA A 105 -16.56 -13.07 -1.88
CA ALA A 105 -16.41 -11.95 -0.96
C ALA A 105 -14.97 -11.40 -1.00
N ALA A 106 -14.83 -10.09 -0.79
CA ALA A 106 -13.54 -9.46 -0.59
C ALA A 106 -12.88 -9.99 0.69
N VAL A 107 -11.55 -10.14 0.65
CA VAL A 107 -10.73 -10.48 1.81
C VAL A 107 -9.87 -9.27 2.11
N LEU A 108 -10.18 -8.58 3.21
CA LEU A 108 -9.49 -7.37 3.63
C LEU A 108 -8.77 -7.61 4.94
N PHE A 109 -7.53 -7.15 4.99
CA PHE A 109 -6.65 -7.22 6.16
C PHE A 109 -6.53 -8.63 6.79
N PRO A 110 -6.32 -9.70 5.98
CA PRO A 110 -6.22 -11.05 6.53
C PRO A 110 -4.98 -11.19 7.42
N SER A 111 -5.07 -12.09 8.40
CA SER A 111 -3.95 -12.44 9.29
C SER A 111 -3.17 -13.68 8.83
N SER A 112 -3.68 -14.41 7.83
CA SER A 112 -3.02 -15.58 7.23
C SER A 112 -3.28 -15.61 5.73
N GLU A 113 -2.38 -16.26 5.00
CA GLU A 113 -2.48 -16.53 3.57
C GLU A 113 -3.25 -17.81 3.23
N ASP A 114 -3.62 -18.62 4.24
CA ASP A 114 -4.28 -19.94 4.05
C ASP A 114 -5.62 -19.86 3.28
N GLY A 115 -6.27 -18.69 3.30
CA GLY A 115 -7.52 -18.42 2.59
C GLY A 115 -7.35 -17.86 1.18
N LEU A 116 -6.11 -17.69 0.69
CA LEU A 116 -5.84 -17.10 -0.61
C LEU A 116 -5.79 -18.17 -1.73
N PRO A 117 -6.34 -17.88 -2.91
CA PRO A 117 -6.64 -18.92 -3.91
C PRO A 117 -5.42 -19.42 -4.69
N ASP A 118 -4.37 -18.61 -4.80
CA ASP A 118 -3.21 -18.91 -5.63
C ASP A 118 -1.91 -18.36 -5.02
N GLU A 119 -0.77 -18.87 -5.49
CA GLU A 119 0.55 -18.46 -5.01
C GLU A 119 0.87 -16.99 -5.32
N HIS A 120 0.25 -16.41 -6.35
CA HIS A 120 0.42 -14.99 -6.65
C HIS A 120 -0.20 -14.11 -5.55
N SER A 121 -1.42 -14.43 -5.13
CA SER A 121 -2.10 -13.76 -4.02
C SER A 121 -1.32 -13.90 -2.72
N LYS A 122 -0.76 -15.10 -2.45
CA LYS A 122 0.09 -15.33 -1.28
C LYS A 122 1.39 -14.54 -1.34
N MET A 123 2.04 -14.44 -2.50
CA MET A 123 3.23 -13.61 -2.71
C MET A 123 2.93 -12.14 -2.38
N LEU A 124 1.83 -11.58 -2.91
CA LEU A 124 1.41 -10.21 -2.63
C LEU A 124 1.09 -10.00 -1.14
N PHE A 125 0.45 -10.98 -0.48
CA PHE A 125 0.22 -10.96 0.96
C PHE A 125 1.54 -10.95 1.77
N ARG A 126 2.53 -11.75 1.38
CA ARG A 126 3.83 -11.80 2.05
C ARG A 126 4.58 -10.48 1.90
N MET A 127 4.56 -9.90 0.70
CA MET A 127 5.16 -8.60 0.39
C MET A 127 4.52 -7.45 1.19
N SER A 128 3.23 -7.54 1.50
CA SER A 128 2.49 -6.54 2.26
C SER A 128 3.07 -6.28 3.66
N SER A 129 2.99 -5.03 4.07
CA SER A 129 3.34 -4.60 5.43
C SER A 129 2.35 -5.16 6.46
N GLY A 130 2.75 -5.22 7.73
CA GLY A 130 1.80 -5.42 8.82
C GLY A 130 0.79 -4.28 8.88
N PHE A 131 -0.41 -4.54 9.38
CA PHE A 131 -1.43 -3.53 9.53
C PHE A 131 -0.96 -2.46 10.54
N PRO A 132 -0.93 -1.16 10.18
CA PRO A 132 -0.38 -0.13 11.07
C PRO A 132 -1.19 -0.02 12.37
N PRO A 133 -0.57 -0.14 13.56
CA PRO A 133 -1.30 -0.21 14.83
C PRO A 133 -2.21 0.99 15.11
N HIS A 134 -1.77 2.18 14.70
CA HIS A 134 -2.53 3.41 14.90
C HIS A 134 -3.77 3.53 13.99
N LEU A 135 -3.89 2.68 12.96
CA LEU A 135 -5.07 2.63 12.08
C LEU A 135 -6.13 1.63 12.58
N VAL A 136 -5.81 0.78 13.57
CA VAL A 136 -6.69 -0.32 14.02
C VAL A 136 -8.02 0.22 14.54
N ALA A 137 -7.99 1.31 15.32
CA ALA A 137 -9.22 1.91 15.86
C ALA A 137 -10.13 2.42 14.74
N ALA A 138 -9.56 3.11 13.74
CA ALA A 138 -10.30 3.61 12.58
C ALA A 138 -10.86 2.47 11.71
N ALA A 139 -10.09 1.40 11.51
CA ALA A 139 -10.57 0.23 10.77
C ALA A 139 -11.71 -0.50 11.49
N LYS A 140 -11.63 -0.65 12.82
CA LYS A 140 -12.72 -1.22 13.63
C LYS A 140 -13.98 -0.36 13.61
N ALA A 141 -13.83 0.96 13.62
CA ALA A 141 -14.97 1.88 13.49
C ALA A 141 -15.72 1.73 12.16
N LYS A 142 -15.02 1.28 11.10
CA LYS A 142 -15.60 0.92 9.80
C LYS A 142 -16.08 -0.53 9.69
N GLY A 143 -16.04 -1.29 10.78
CA GLY A 143 -16.51 -2.68 10.81
C GLY A 143 -15.48 -3.72 10.36
N HIS A 144 -14.22 -3.34 10.10
CA HIS A 144 -13.17 -4.31 9.80
C HIS A 144 -12.65 -4.97 11.08
N ASN A 145 -12.57 -6.30 11.08
CA ASN A 145 -11.97 -7.05 12.18
C ASN A 145 -10.46 -7.21 11.99
N VAL A 146 -9.70 -6.21 12.40
CA VAL A 146 -8.24 -6.19 12.28
C VAL A 146 -7.58 -6.75 13.53
N THR A 147 -6.76 -7.78 13.34
CA THR A 147 -5.93 -8.42 14.38
C THR A 147 -4.50 -7.86 14.36
N ARG A 148 -3.65 -8.28 15.31
CA ARG A 148 -2.25 -7.84 15.36
C ARG A 148 -1.42 -8.40 14.21
N GLU A 149 -1.79 -9.58 13.74
CA GLU A 149 -1.14 -10.32 12.66
C GLU A 149 -1.67 -9.92 11.27
N ALA A 150 -2.69 -9.06 11.23
CA ALA A 150 -3.28 -8.59 9.99
C ALA A 150 -2.23 -7.95 9.08
N LYS A 151 -2.30 -8.29 7.80
CA LYS A 151 -1.50 -7.66 6.76
C LYS A 151 -2.25 -6.50 6.13
N PHE A 152 -1.51 -5.49 5.70
CA PHE A 152 -1.99 -4.45 4.83
C PHE A 152 -2.10 -5.03 3.42
N PHE A 153 -3.16 -5.82 3.22
CA PHE A 153 -3.43 -6.58 2.01
C PHE A 153 -4.94 -6.65 1.77
N GLY A 154 -5.35 -6.56 0.50
CA GLY A 154 -6.71 -6.79 0.06
C GLY A 154 -6.75 -7.69 -1.15
N TYR A 155 -7.67 -8.65 -1.16
CA TYR A 155 -7.97 -9.51 -2.31
C TYR A 155 -9.43 -9.35 -2.69
N LYS A 156 -9.72 -9.18 -3.99
CA LYS A 156 -11.06 -8.84 -4.50
C LYS A 156 -11.62 -7.55 -3.91
N ALA A 157 -10.74 -6.63 -3.52
CA ALA A 157 -11.17 -5.37 -2.97
C ALA A 157 -11.81 -4.50 -4.08
N ASN A 158 -12.98 -3.97 -3.80
CA ASN A 158 -13.70 -3.02 -4.64
C ASN A 158 -13.20 -1.59 -4.38
N ILE A 159 -13.68 -0.64 -5.19
CA ILE A 159 -13.26 0.77 -5.08
C ILE A 159 -13.70 1.43 -3.77
N GLU A 160 -14.79 0.97 -3.16
CA GLU A 160 -15.32 1.49 -1.90
C GLU A 160 -14.35 1.17 -0.75
N GLU A 161 -13.75 -0.02 -0.77
CA GLU A 161 -12.80 -0.47 0.25
C GLU A 161 -11.44 0.24 0.12
N ILE A 162 -11.06 0.61 -1.11
CA ILE A 162 -9.92 1.50 -1.38
C ILE A 162 -10.19 2.90 -0.81
N ILE A 163 -11.40 3.45 -1.03
CA ILE A 163 -11.80 4.75 -0.47
C ILE A 163 -11.79 4.68 1.06
N ASP A 164 -12.32 3.60 1.63
CA ASP A 164 -12.36 3.41 3.07
C ASP A 164 -10.96 3.41 3.68
N PHE A 165 -10.01 2.74 3.02
CA PHE A 165 -8.60 2.79 3.37
C PHE A 165 -8.04 4.21 3.34
N PHE A 166 -8.32 4.98 2.29
CA PHE A 166 -7.86 6.37 2.19
C PHE A 166 -8.38 7.22 3.34
N GLU A 167 -9.64 7.02 3.71
CA GLU A 167 -10.29 7.71 4.83
C GLU A 167 -9.74 7.27 6.19
N ILE A 168 -9.52 5.97 6.42
CA ILE A 168 -8.86 5.44 7.63
C ILE A 168 -7.51 6.13 7.82
N GLY A 169 -6.72 6.22 6.75
CA GLY A 169 -5.45 6.93 6.76
C GLY A 169 -5.58 8.44 7.02
N THR A 170 -6.66 9.08 6.56
CA THR A 170 -6.87 10.52 6.68
C THR A 170 -7.36 10.93 8.06
N GLN A 171 -8.26 10.15 8.67
CA GLN A 171 -8.78 10.42 10.01
C GLN A 171 -7.70 10.22 11.09
N ALA A 172 -6.84 9.20 10.95
CA ALA A 172 -5.76 8.97 11.90
C ALA A 172 -4.72 10.10 11.96
N ALA A 173 -4.55 10.86 10.86
CA ALA A 173 -3.66 12.02 10.82
C ALA A 173 -4.23 13.26 11.53
N ASN A 174 -5.56 13.35 11.67
CA ASN A 174 -6.25 14.46 12.33
C ASN A 174 -6.51 14.22 13.83
N LEU A 175 -6.25 13.00 14.31
CA LEU A 175 -6.47 12.58 15.70
C LEU A 175 -5.19 12.63 16.56
N ARG A 176 -4.11 13.25 16.07
CA ARG A 176 -2.84 13.45 16.79
C ARG A 176 -2.61 14.92 17.12
#